data_AF-A0A9X1HK31-F1
#
_entry.id   AF-A0A9X1HK31-F1
#
_cell.length_a   1.000
_cell.length_b   1.000
_cell.length_c   1.000
_cell.angle_alpha   90.00
_cell.angle_beta   90.00
_cell.angle_gamma   90.00
#
_symmetry.space_group_name_H-M   'P 1'
#
loop_
_entity.id
_entity.type
_entity.pdbx_description
1 polymer ?
#
loop_
_entity_poly.entity_id
_entity_poly.type
_entity_poly.pdbx_seq_one_letter_code
_entity_poly.pdbx_strand_id
1 'polypeptide(L)'
;MKNPLIPSGFEDLTILLIQLVYLLAVGMFILGLKRLSSPATAVSGNRMASLAMFIAVIVTLFDQQILAFEYIIAGVIVGSLIGAVLAKKVEMTSMPELVA
;
A
#
# COMPACT_ATOMS: atom_id res chain seq x y z
N MET A 1 18.54 -0.94 16.21
CA MET A 1 19.29 -0.29 17.31
C MET A 1 18.26 0.47 18.13
N LYS A 2 18.12 0.18 19.43
CA LYS A 2 17.12 0.82 20.30
C LYS A 2 17.37 2.33 20.36
N ASN A 3 16.32 3.14 20.15
CA ASN A 3 16.42 4.58 20.19
C ASN A 3 16.39 5.04 21.67
N PRO A 4 17.43 5.71 22.19
CA PRO A 4 17.56 5.94 23.63
C PRO A 4 16.67 7.07 24.19
N LEU A 5 15.77 7.64 23.39
CA LEU A 5 14.96 8.82 23.74
C LEU A 5 13.49 8.49 24.02
N ILE A 6 13.08 7.22 23.97
CA ILE A 6 11.70 6.76 24.18
C ILE A 6 11.68 5.68 25.28
N PRO A 7 10.84 5.78 26.32
CA PRO A 7 10.73 4.74 27.33
C PRO A 7 10.31 3.42 26.66
N SER A 8 10.96 2.30 26.99
CA SER A 8 10.80 1.01 26.28
C SER A 8 9.34 0.56 26.11
N GLY A 9 8.44 0.90 27.02
CA GLY A 9 7.01 0.60 26.90
C GLY A 9 6.28 1.30 25.75
N PHE A 10 6.77 2.44 25.23
CA PHE A 10 6.17 3.16 24.10
C PHE A 10 6.67 2.65 22.74
N GLU A 11 7.91 2.17 22.66
CA GLU A 11 8.41 1.52 21.43
C GLU A 11 7.61 0.24 21.15
N ASP A 12 7.39 -0.58 22.18
CA ASP A 12 6.62 -1.83 22.07
C ASP A 12 5.16 -1.57 21.64
N LEU A 13 4.53 -0.52 22.18
CA LEU A 13 3.17 -0.11 21.78
C LEU A 13 3.10 0.33 20.31
N THR A 14 4.12 1.05 19.84
CA THR A 14 4.17 1.54 18.46
C THR A 14 4.35 0.38 17.48
N ILE A 15 5.25 -0.56 17.80
CA ILE A 15 5.47 -1.78 17.01
C ILE A 15 4.18 -2.63 16.99
N LEU A 16 3.51 -2.80 18.12
CA LEU A 16 2.24 -3.54 18.20
C LEU A 16 1.17 -2.87 17.33
N LEU A 17 1.05 -1.54 17.38
CA LEU A 17 0.10 -0.81 16.55
C LEU A 17 0.38 -1.01 15.06
N ILE A 18 1.64 -0.90 14.64
CA ILE A 18 2.06 -1.15 13.25
C ILE A 18 1.69 -2.58 12.81
N GLN A 19 1.97 -3.59 13.64
CA GLN A 19 1.62 -4.98 13.37
C GLN A 19 0.10 -5.19 13.25
N LEU A 20 -0.69 -4.59 14.14
CA LEU A 20 -2.15 -4.66 14.08
C LEU A 20 -2.71 -4.01 12.81
N VAL A 21 -2.15 -2.87 12.40
CA VAL A 21 -2.58 -2.21 11.16
C VAL A 21 -2.19 -3.04 9.93
N TYR A 22 -1.01 -3.66 9.90
CA TYR A 22 -0.65 -4.59 8.83
C TYR A 22 -1.59 -5.79 8.77
N LEU A 23 -1.96 -6.37 9.91
CA LEU A 23 -2.93 -7.47 9.97
C LEU A 23 -4.29 -7.03 9.42
N LEU A 24 -4.76 -5.83 9.80
CA LEU A 24 -6.00 -5.26 9.30
C LEU A 24 -5.94 -4.98 7.80
N ALA A 25 -4.83 -4.42 7.30
CA ALA A 25 -4.62 -4.14 5.89
C ALA A 25 -4.63 -5.42 5.04
N VAL A 26 -3.95 -6.48 5.49
CA VAL A 26 -3.98 -7.80 4.85
C VAL A 26 -5.39 -8.37 4.84
N GLY A 27 -6.13 -8.26 5.95
CA GLY A 27 -7.54 -8.67 6.02
C GLY A 27 -8.42 -7.93 5.00
N MET A 28 -8.30 -6.60 4.92
CA MET A 28 -9.03 -5.79 3.94
C MET A 28 -8.64 -6.14 2.50
N PHE A 29 -7.36 -6.42 2.24
CA PHE A 29 -6.87 -6.80 0.93
C PHE A 29 -7.46 -8.15 0.48
N ILE A 30 -7.47 -9.16 1.35
CA ILE A 30 -8.08 -10.47 1.09
C ILE A 30 -9.58 -10.32 0.80
N LEU A 31 -10.30 -9.54 1.60
CA LEU A 31 -11.71 -9.27 1.35
C LEU A 31 -11.92 -8.50 0.04
N GLY A 32 -11.01 -7.61 -0.34
CA GLY A 32 -10.99 -6.91 -1.62
C GLY A 32 -10.89 -7.88 -2.79
N LEU A 33 -9.90 -8.77 -2.76
CA LEU A 33 -9.70 -9.82 -3.76
C LEU A 33 -10.92 -10.74 -3.88
N LYS A 34 -11.51 -11.16 -2.76
CA LYS A 34 -12.73 -11.98 -2.77
C LYS A 34 -13.90 -11.31 -3.50
N ARG A 35 -14.03 -9.99 -3.38
CA ARG A 35 -15.09 -9.21 -4.05
C ARG A 35 -14.81 -8.98 -5.54
N LEU A 36 -13.56 -9.07 -5.97
CA LEU A 36 -13.20 -9.04 -7.40
C LEU A 36 -13.69 -10.27 -8.15
N SER A 37 -13.91 -11.40 -7.46
CA SER A 37 -14.38 -12.65 -8.06
C SER A 37 -15.84 -12.62 -8.55
N SER A 38 -16.62 -11.58 -8.23
CA SER A 38 -17.99 -11.41 -8.73
C SER A 38 -18.14 -10.09 -9.49
N PRO A 39 -18.69 -10.10 -10.73
CA PRO A 39 -18.87 -8.89 -11.54
C PRO A 39 -19.68 -7.80 -10.84
N ALA A 40 -20.71 -8.17 -10.08
CA ALA A 40 -21.56 -7.23 -9.36
C ALA A 40 -20.81 -6.44 -8.27
N THR A 41 -19.73 -7.01 -7.71
CA THR A 41 -18.95 -6.40 -6.62
C THR A 41 -17.54 -5.98 -7.00
N ALA A 42 -17.11 -6.25 -8.25
CA ALA A 42 -15.73 -6.05 -8.68
C ALA A 42 -15.25 -4.60 -8.50
N VAL A 43 -16.06 -3.60 -8.87
CA VAL A 43 -15.69 -2.19 -8.72
C VAL A 43 -15.46 -1.82 -7.24
N SER A 44 -16.32 -2.29 -6.35
CA SER A 44 -16.17 -2.04 -4.92
C SER A 44 -15.01 -2.84 -4.30
N GLY A 45 -14.74 -4.04 -4.80
CA GLY A 45 -13.59 -4.86 -4.38
C GLY A 45 -12.27 -4.19 -4.71
N ASN A 46 -12.13 -3.66 -5.93
CA ASN A 46 -10.93 -2.94 -6.35
C ASN A 46 -10.67 -1.70 -5.48
N ARG A 47 -11.72 -0.90 -5.19
CA ARG A 47 -11.61 0.27 -4.31
C ARG A 47 -11.13 -0.13 -2.91
N MET A 48 -11.68 -1.20 -2.35
CA MET A 48 -11.29 -1.68 -1.01
C MET A 48 -9.84 -2.16 -0.97
N ALA A 49 -9.39 -2.89 -2.00
CA ALA A 49 -8.00 -3.32 -2.12
C ALA A 49 -7.04 -2.14 -2.29
N SER A 50 -7.39 -1.15 -3.13
CA SER A 50 -6.57 0.06 -3.32
C SER A 50 -6.43 0.89 -2.03
N LEU A 51 -7.50 0.97 -1.22
CA LEU A 51 -7.47 1.67 0.06
C LEU A 51 -6.61 0.92 1.09
N ALA A 52 -6.73 -0.41 1.13
CA ALA A 52 -5.89 -1.25 1.99
C ALA A 52 -4.40 -1.08 1.66
N MET A 53 -4.06 -1.07 0.36
CA MET A 53 -2.69 -0.83 -0.10
C MET A 53 -2.20 0.58 0.29
N PHE A 54 -3.04 1.60 0.15
CA PHE A 54 -2.69 2.97 0.54
C PHE A 54 -2.38 3.10 2.05
N ILE A 55 -3.22 2.49 2.90
CA ILE A 55 -2.99 2.46 4.35
C ILE A 55 -1.68 1.75 4.68
N ALA A 56 -1.42 0.60 4.05
CA ALA A 56 -0.19 -0.17 4.27
C ALA A 56 1.06 0.67 3.96
N VAL A 57 1.08 1.36 2.80
CA VAL A 57 2.20 2.24 2.42
C VAL A 57 2.43 3.33 3.46
N ILE A 58 1.37 4.00 3.93
CA ILE A 58 1.50 5.06 4.96
C ILE A 58 2.13 4.52 6.23
N VAL A 59 1.67 3.37 6.72
CA VAL A 59 2.18 2.75 7.95
C VAL A 59 3.65 2.35 7.80
N THR A 60 4.03 1.82 6.63
CA THR A 60 5.43 1.52 6.32
C THR A 60 6.32 2.75 6.34
N LEU A 61 5.80 3.93 5.99
CA LEU A 61 6.55 5.19 6.11
C LEU A 61 6.81 5.61 7.57
N PHE A 62 5.98 5.18 8.52
CA PHE A 62 6.19 5.44 9.95
C PHE A 62 7.06 4.38 10.63
N ASP A 63 7.07 3.14 10.12
CA ASP A 63 7.83 2.01 10.66
C ASP A 63 9.33 2.13 10.39
N GLN A 64 9.71 2.57 9.19
CA GLN A 64 11.12 2.75 8.86
C GLN A 64 11.67 4.06 9.44
N GLN A 65 12.82 3.98 10.11
CA GLN A 65 13.68 5.16 10.34
C GLN A 65 14.28 5.59 9.00
N ILE A 66 13.48 6.27 8.18
CA ILE A 66 13.81 6.59 6.79
C ILE A 66 14.92 7.63 6.74
N LEU A 67 16.00 7.27 6.05
CA LEU A 67 17.21 8.09 5.90
C LEU A 67 17.02 9.31 4.97
N ALA A 68 15.96 9.35 4.13
CA ALA A 68 15.58 10.51 3.33
C ALA A 68 14.17 10.38 2.70
N PHE A 69 13.19 11.14 3.21
CA PHE A 69 11.82 11.20 2.66
C PHE A 69 11.77 11.74 1.22
N GLU A 70 12.76 12.55 0.83
CA GLU A 70 12.86 13.18 -0.49
C GLU A 70 12.85 12.15 -1.62
N TYR A 71 13.65 11.08 -1.51
CA TYR A 71 13.74 10.03 -2.53
C TYR A 71 12.46 9.20 -2.62
N ILE A 72 11.79 8.94 -1.50
CA ILE A 72 10.53 8.20 -1.48
C ILE A 72 9.45 8.99 -2.20
N ILE A 73 9.29 10.28 -1.86
CA ILE A 73 8.29 11.13 -2.48
C ILE A 73 8.57 11.27 -3.99
N ALA A 74 9.82 11.50 -4.36
CA ALA A 74 10.22 11.56 -5.77
C ALA A 74 9.90 10.23 -6.50
N GLY A 75 10.21 9.09 -5.90
CA GLY A 75 9.92 7.76 -6.45
C GLY A 75 8.42 7.50 -6.61
N VAL A 76 7.61 7.85 -5.61
CA VAL A 76 6.14 7.70 -5.67
C VAL A 76 5.56 8.58 -6.77
N ILE A 77 5.98 9.85 -6.88
CA ILE A 77 5.49 10.77 -7.91
C ILE A 77 5.85 10.24 -9.30
N VAL A 78 7.12 9.92 -9.55
CA VAL A 78 7.58 9.47 -10.87
C VAL A 78 6.95 8.12 -11.23
N GLY A 79 6.94 7.16 -10.30
CA GLY A 79 6.37 5.83 -10.53
C GLY A 79 4.86 5.87 -10.76
N SER A 80 4.11 6.61 -9.94
CA SER A 80 2.65 6.75 -10.12
C SER A 80 2.29 7.48 -11.40
N LEU A 81 3.06 8.50 -11.80
CA LEU A 81 2.83 9.23 -13.04
C LEU A 81 3.04 8.33 -14.26
N ILE A 82 4.17 7.62 -14.32
CA ILE A 82 4.46 6.70 -15.43
C ILE A 82 3.41 5.59 -15.48
N GLY A 83 3.11 4.96 -14.34
CA GLY A 83 2.09 3.92 -14.25
C GLY A 83 0.71 4.39 -14.70
N ALA A 84 0.26 5.56 -14.25
CA ALA A 84 -1.04 6.12 -14.63
C ALA A 84 -1.13 6.47 -16.12
N VAL A 85 -0.05 7.01 -16.70
CA VAL A 85 0.00 7.33 -18.14
C VAL A 85 -0.08 6.06 -18.98
N LEU A 86 0.71 5.04 -18.65
CA LEU A 86 0.71 3.76 -19.38
C LEU A 86 -0.65 3.06 -19.25
N ALA A 87 -1.20 2.96 -18.05
CA ALA A 87 -2.51 2.34 -17.81
C ALA A 87 -3.66 3.00 -18.59
N LYS A 88 -3.57 4.32 -18.86
CA LYS A 88 -4.60 5.05 -19.61
C LYS A 88 -4.42 4.99 -21.12
N LYS A 89 -3.19 4.79 -21.60
CA LYS A 89 -2.85 4.84 -23.04
C LYS A 89 -2.86 3.47 -23.72
N VAL A 90 -2.68 2.38 -22.99
CA VAL A 90 -2.62 1.04 -23.57
C VAL A 90 -4.01 0.56 -24.02
N GLU A 91 -4.04 -0.08 -25.19
CA GLU A 91 -5.24 -0.67 -25.75
C GLU A 91 -5.71 -1.86 -24.91
N MET A 92 -7.03 -2.07 -24.82
CA MET A 92 -7.62 -3.19 -24.07
C MET A 92 -7.19 -4.57 -24.61
N THR A 93 -6.70 -4.62 -25.84
CA THR A 93 -6.14 -5.80 -26.52
C THR A 93 -4.76 -6.18 -26.00
N SER A 94 -3.97 -5.19 -25.55
CA SER A 94 -2.61 -5.36 -25.05
C SER A 94 -2.51 -5.31 -23.51
N MET A 95 -3.64 -5.60 -22.84
CA MET A 95 -3.67 -5.71 -21.38
C MET A 95 -2.74 -6.82 -20.83
N PRO A 96 -2.60 -8.00 -21.47
CA PRO A 96 -1.67 -9.02 -20.99
C PRO A 96 -0.21 -8.53 -20.92
N GLU A 97 0.25 -7.79 -21.93
CA GLU A 97 1.63 -7.28 -22.03
C GLU A 97 1.92 -6.13 -21.06
N LEU A 98 0.89 -5.38 -20.64
CA LEU A 98 1.05 -4.36 -19.59
C LEU A 98 1.27 -5.00 -18.22
N VAL A 99 0.75 -6.22 -17.99
CA VAL A 99 0.82 -6.93 -16.71
C VAL A 99 2.02 -7.87 -16.61
N ALA A 100 2.47 -8.42 -17.74
CA ALA A 100 3.61 -9.35 -17.84
C ALA A 100 4.97 -8.66 -17.59
#